data_AF-I3SCE4-F1
#
_entry.id   AF-I3SCE4-F1
#
_cell.length_a   1.000
_cell.length_b   1.000
_cell.length_c   1.000
_cell.angle_alpha   90.00
_cell.angle_beta   90.00
_cell.angle_gamma   90.00
#
_symmetry.space_group_name_H-M   'P 1'
#
loop_
_entity.id
_entity.type
_entity.pdbx_description
1 polymer ?
#
loop_
_entity_poly.entity_id
_entity_poly.type
_entity_poly.pdbx_seq_one_letter_code
_entity_poly.pdbx_strand_id
1 'polypeptide(L)'
;MFRDDQSLACSFCQLQDETSDHLFCTCAFSMAIWRMVLGWFGVSIALPSLVKALFVQFPVFGRCSSKREALVTVWMATCWSLWLMRNRVIFDNGELDTGLVLDLIQVRSWHWIKAKRVNFQNSFYEWKLSPLACLDSL
;
A
#
# COMPACT_ATOMS: atom_id res chain seq x y z
N MET A 1 21.25 -7.70 -34.20
CA MET A 1 21.40 -8.50 -32.96
C MET A 1 20.38 -7.93 -31.98
N PHE A 2 19.22 -8.58 -31.88
CA PHE A 2 18.13 -8.17 -31.00
C PHE A 2 18.59 -8.31 -29.54
N ARG A 3 18.60 -7.22 -28.78
CA ARG A 3 18.78 -7.26 -27.32
C ARG A 3 17.41 -7.47 -26.69
N ASP A 4 16.96 -8.72 -26.67
CA ASP A 4 15.94 -9.17 -25.74
C ASP A 4 16.65 -9.79 -24.55
N ASP A 5 16.93 -8.96 -23.54
CA ASP A 5 16.96 -9.44 -22.16
C ASP A 5 16.19 -8.42 -21.34
N GLN A 6 14.88 -8.62 -21.32
CA GLN A 6 13.95 -7.92 -20.47
C GLN A 6 14.34 -8.30 -19.04
N SER A 7 15.11 -7.45 -18.36
CA SER A 7 15.65 -7.77 -17.03
C SER A 7 14.51 -8.22 -16.13
N LEU A 8 14.52 -9.49 -15.73
CA LEU A 8 13.58 -10.02 -14.73
C LEU A 8 13.78 -9.35 -13.37
N ALA A 9 14.86 -8.59 -13.19
CA ALA A 9 15.16 -7.86 -11.97
C ALA A 9 14.02 -6.91 -11.56
N CYS A 10 13.73 -6.90 -10.26
CA CYS A 10 12.75 -6.03 -9.65
C CYS A 10 13.07 -4.56 -9.93
N SER A 11 12.09 -3.88 -10.50
CA SER A 11 12.14 -2.44 -10.81
C SER A 11 12.58 -1.57 -9.62
N PHE A 12 12.30 -2.00 -8.39
CA PHE A 12 12.65 -1.24 -7.19
C PHE A 12 14.07 -1.52 -6.68
N CYS A 13 14.41 -2.78 -6.41
CA CYS A 13 15.66 -3.10 -5.73
C CYS A 13 16.80 -3.43 -6.70
N GLN A 14 16.49 -3.90 -7.91
CA GLN A 14 17.46 -4.41 -8.89
C GLN A 14 18.35 -5.56 -8.37
N LEU A 15 17.94 -6.24 -7.29
CA LEU A 15 18.73 -7.30 -6.62
C LEU A 15 18.14 -8.72 -6.77
N GLN A 16 16.83 -8.83 -6.98
CA GLN A 16 16.12 -10.11 -7.12
C GLN A 16 15.13 -10.04 -8.26
N ASP A 17 14.71 -11.20 -8.77
CA ASP A 17 13.69 -11.28 -9.80
C ASP A 17 12.34 -10.74 -9.29
N GLU A 18 11.67 -10.03 -10.17
CA GLU A 18 10.36 -9.45 -9.93
C GLU A 18 9.29 -10.54 -9.97
N THR A 19 8.70 -10.78 -8.81
CA THR A 19 7.49 -11.59 -8.67
C THR A 19 6.44 -10.75 -7.96
N SER A 20 5.16 -11.16 -8.02
CA SER A 20 4.11 -10.45 -7.27
C SER A 20 4.42 -10.38 -5.77
N ASP A 21 4.93 -11.47 -5.19
CA ASP A 21 5.28 -11.52 -3.77
C ASP A 21 6.48 -10.59 -3.46
N HIS A 22 7.48 -10.55 -4.34
CA HIS A 22 8.59 -9.62 -4.17
C HIS A 22 8.17 -8.16 -4.33
N LEU A 23 7.49 -7.85 -5.43
CA LEU A 23 7.05 -6.50 -5.76
C LEU A 23 6.13 -5.91 -4.67
N PHE A 24 5.20 -6.70 -4.12
CA PHE A 24 4.22 -6.18 -3.17
C PHE A 24 4.59 -6.42 -1.70
N CYS A 25 5.47 -7.37 -1.36
CA CYS A 25 5.72 -7.74 0.04
C CYS A 25 7.20 -7.73 0.42
N THR A 26 8.05 -8.47 -0.29
CA THR A 26 9.42 -8.78 0.21
C THR A 26 10.52 -7.87 -0.31
N CYS A 27 10.26 -7.05 -1.33
CA CYS A 27 11.19 -6.01 -1.76
C CYS A 27 11.43 -5.01 -0.62
N ALA A 28 12.69 -4.59 -0.43
CA ALA A 28 13.06 -3.64 0.63
C ALA A 28 12.25 -2.33 0.56
N PHE A 29 11.99 -1.84 -0.66
CA PHE A 29 11.14 -0.67 -0.89
C PHE A 29 9.70 -0.91 -0.41
N SER A 30 9.08 -2.01 -0.85
CA SER A 30 7.71 -2.37 -0.48
C SER A 30 7.56 -2.65 1.02
N MET A 31 8.54 -3.30 1.64
CA MET A 31 8.58 -3.48 3.10
C MET A 31 8.63 -2.15 3.84
N ALA A 32 9.41 -1.17 3.35
CA ALA A 32 9.45 0.16 3.95
C ALA A 32 8.09 0.86 3.86
N ILE A 33 7.42 0.79 2.71
CA ILE A 33 6.06 1.32 2.53
C ILE A 33 5.09 0.66 3.51
N TRP A 34 5.08 -0.67 3.62
CA TRP A 34 4.19 -1.35 4.56
C TRP A 34 4.47 -0.97 6.01
N ARG A 35 5.73 -0.80 6.41
CA ARG A 35 6.09 -0.32 7.75
C ARG A 35 5.57 1.10 8.00
N MET A 36 5.66 1.98 7.00
CA MET A 36 5.13 3.34 7.09
C MET A 36 3.59 3.35 7.19
N VAL A 37 2.91 2.50 6.41
CA VAL A 37 1.45 2.33 6.50
C VAL A 37 1.06 1.79 7.87
N LEU A 38 1.71 0.72 8.35
CA LEU A 38 1.44 0.17 9.69
C LEU A 38 1.70 1.20 10.80
N GLY A 39 2.80 1.95 10.70
CA GLY A 39 3.13 3.05 11.62
C GLY A 39 2.10 4.18 11.58
N TRP A 40 1.55 4.51 10.41
CA TRP A 40 0.45 5.48 10.28
C TRP A 40 -0.82 5.02 11.00
N PHE A 41 -1.09 3.71 11.05
CA PHE A 41 -2.16 3.14 11.89
C PHE A 41 -1.75 2.92 13.35
N GLY A 42 -0.50 3.18 13.74
CA GLY A 42 0.00 2.89 15.08
C GLY A 42 0.04 1.40 15.42
N VAL A 43 0.12 0.53 14.40
CA VAL A 43 0.10 -0.93 14.54
C VAL A 43 1.48 -1.48 14.19
N SER A 44 1.90 -2.55 14.87
CA SER A 44 3.10 -3.30 14.52
C SER A 44 2.74 -4.78 14.37
N ILE A 45 2.86 -5.31 13.15
CA ILE A 45 2.65 -6.73 12.84
C ILE A 45 3.82 -7.24 11.99
N ALA A 46 4.08 -8.54 12.08
CA ALA A 46 5.03 -9.18 11.17
C ALA A 46 4.50 -9.13 9.73
N LEU A 47 5.31 -8.70 8.76
CA LEU A 47 4.91 -8.71 7.36
C LEU A 47 5.12 -10.12 6.78
N PRO A 48 4.06 -10.80 6.31
CA PRO A 48 4.20 -12.07 5.63
C PRO A 48 4.87 -11.88 4.26
N SER A 49 5.53 -12.94 3.78
CA SER A 49 6.24 -12.93 2.51
C SER A 49 5.34 -13.11 1.29
N LEU A 50 4.08 -13.51 1.49
CA LEU A 50 3.12 -13.76 0.42
C LEU A 50 2.04 -12.67 0.37
N VAL A 51 1.76 -12.15 -0.81
CA VAL A 51 0.75 -11.09 -1.02
C VAL A 51 -0.65 -11.51 -0.58
N LYS A 52 -0.98 -12.79 -0.80
CA LYS A 52 -2.26 -13.38 -0.35
C LYS A 52 -2.34 -13.45 1.19
N ALA A 53 -1.25 -13.81 1.85
CA ALA A 53 -1.21 -13.85 3.31
C ALA A 53 -1.31 -12.43 3.89
N LEU A 54 -0.65 -11.45 3.26
CA LEU A 54 -0.76 -10.05 3.66
C LEU A 54 -2.19 -9.52 3.51
N PHE A 55 -2.89 -9.87 2.43
CA PHE A 55 -4.30 -9.53 2.24
C PHE A 55 -5.20 -10.08 3.36
N VAL A 56 -4.97 -11.32 3.79
CA VAL A 56 -5.74 -11.94 4.87
C VAL A 56 -5.41 -11.30 6.22
N GLN A 57 -4.12 -11.03 6.48
CA GLN A 57 -3.64 -10.55 7.78
C GLN A 57 -3.93 -9.07 8.01
N PHE A 58 -3.78 -8.21 7.00
CA PHE A 58 -3.86 -6.76 7.16
C PHE A 58 -5.19 -6.27 7.75
N PRO A 59 -6.36 -6.77 7.35
CA PRO A 59 -7.64 -6.32 7.92
C PRO A 59 -7.92 -6.85 9.33
N VAL A 60 -7.14 -7.81 9.86
CA VAL A 60 -7.49 -8.56 11.10
C VAL A 60 -7.62 -7.64 12.32
N PHE A 61 -6.86 -6.55 12.38
CA PHE A 61 -6.97 -5.60 13.50
C PHE A 61 -8.24 -4.74 13.45
N GLY A 62 -8.99 -4.78 12.35
CA GLY A 62 -10.37 -4.29 12.29
C GLY A 62 -11.30 -5.18 13.12
N ARG A 63 -11.81 -4.65 14.24
CA ARG A 63 -12.65 -5.38 15.19
C ARG A 63 -14.11 -5.59 14.74
N CYS A 64 -14.54 -4.96 13.65
CA CYS A 64 -15.87 -5.14 13.05
C CYS A 64 -15.78 -5.16 11.52
N SER A 65 -16.83 -5.65 10.84
CA SER A 65 -16.90 -5.76 9.37
C SER A 65 -16.62 -4.44 8.68
N SER A 66 -17.24 -3.35 9.17
CA SER A 66 -17.06 -1.99 8.66
C SER A 66 -15.57 -1.59 8.66
N LYS A 67 -14.86 -1.76 9.78
CA LYS A 67 -13.42 -1.44 9.85
C LYS A 67 -12.58 -2.34 8.95
N ARG A 68 -12.89 -3.63 8.90
CA ARG A 68 -12.16 -4.60 8.05
C ARG A 68 -12.22 -4.21 6.59
N GLU A 69 -13.37 -3.84 6.08
CA GLU A 69 -13.53 -3.39 4.68
C GLU A 69 -12.77 -2.09 4.38
N ALA A 70 -12.73 -1.16 5.33
CA ALA A 70 -11.94 0.06 5.18
C ALA A 70 -10.43 -0.26 5.13
N LEU A 71 -9.95 -1.18 5.99
CA LEU A 71 -8.58 -1.67 5.95
C LEU A 71 -8.26 -2.44 4.67
N VAL A 72 -9.21 -3.23 4.13
CA VAL A 72 -9.06 -3.82 2.78
C VAL A 72 -8.89 -2.72 1.73
N THR A 73 -9.62 -1.61 1.84
CA THR A 73 -9.48 -0.48 0.91
C THR A 73 -8.11 0.19 1.03
N VAL A 74 -7.55 0.30 2.24
CA VAL A 74 -6.18 0.77 2.46
C VAL A 74 -5.18 -0.20 1.84
N TRP A 75 -5.34 -1.51 2.05
CA TRP A 75 -4.48 -2.54 1.45
C TRP A 75 -4.47 -2.43 -0.08
N MET A 76 -5.66 -2.30 -0.69
CA MET A 76 -5.80 -2.11 -2.15
C MET A 76 -5.10 -0.83 -2.60
N ALA A 77 -5.22 0.27 -1.86
CA ALA A 77 -4.57 1.54 -2.17
C ALA A 77 -3.05 1.41 -2.10
N THR A 78 -2.51 0.65 -1.14
CA THR A 78 -1.08 0.34 -1.05
C THR A 78 -0.59 -0.44 -2.27
N CYS A 79 -1.23 -1.56 -2.60
CA CYS A 79 -0.87 -2.37 -3.75
C CYS A 79 -0.94 -1.57 -5.06
N TRP A 80 -2.00 -0.77 -5.24
CA TRP A 80 -2.14 0.09 -6.41
C TRP A 80 -1.05 1.17 -6.49
N SER A 81 -0.68 1.76 -5.35
CA SER A 81 0.36 2.78 -5.30
C SER A 81 1.74 2.23 -5.60
N LEU A 82 2.06 1.03 -5.10
CA LEU A 82 3.27 0.29 -5.46
C LEU A 82 3.28 -0.03 -6.96
N TRP A 83 2.17 -0.54 -7.51
CA TRP A 83 2.07 -0.84 -8.94
C TRP A 83 2.30 0.40 -9.82
N LEU A 84 1.71 1.54 -9.45
CA LEU A 84 1.93 2.79 -10.18
C LEU A 84 3.37 3.30 -10.03
N MET A 85 3.99 3.16 -8.86
CA MET A 85 5.40 3.51 -8.68
C MET A 85 6.30 2.67 -9.58
N ARG A 86 6.06 1.36 -9.65
CA ARG A 86 6.75 0.45 -10.59
C ARG A 86 6.64 0.95 -12.02
N ASN A 87 5.43 1.26 -12.47
CA ASN A 87 5.21 1.75 -13.83
C ASN A 87 5.96 3.07 -14.08
N ARG A 88 6.01 3.97 -13.10
CA ARG A 88 6.76 5.22 -13.20
C ARG A 88 8.27 4.97 -13.32
N VAL A 89 8.83 4.03 -12.56
CA VAL A 89 10.25 3.66 -12.69
C VAL A 89 10.54 3.12 -14.10
N ILE A 90 9.67 2.24 -14.62
CA ILE A 90 9.89 1.56 -15.91
C ILE A 90 9.68 2.49 -17.11
N PHE A 91 8.64 3.34 -17.07
CA PHE A 91 8.17 4.07 -18.25
C PHE A 91 8.47 5.58 -18.23
N ASP A 92 8.85 6.14 -17.07
CA ASP A 92 9.02 7.59 -16.88
C ASP A 92 10.34 7.95 -16.18
N ASN A 93 11.28 7.00 -16.08
CA ASN A 93 12.54 7.16 -15.33
C ASN A 93 12.33 7.73 -13.92
N GLY A 94 11.21 7.38 -13.28
CA GLY A 94 10.86 7.90 -11.97
C GLY A 94 11.78 7.39 -10.87
N GLU A 95 12.14 8.26 -9.93
CA GLU A 95 12.91 7.89 -8.75
C GLU A 95 12.01 7.31 -7.65
N LEU A 96 12.54 6.35 -6.91
CA LEU A 96 11.86 5.76 -5.76
C LEU A 96 11.76 6.76 -4.62
N ASP A 97 10.54 7.07 -4.22
CA ASP A 97 10.25 7.97 -3.09
C ASP A 97 9.18 7.35 -2.20
N THR A 98 9.59 6.95 -0.99
CA THR A 98 8.67 6.34 -0.03
C THR A 98 7.67 7.33 0.56
N GLY A 99 8.04 8.60 0.69
CA GLY A 99 7.17 9.67 1.17
C GLY A 99 6.06 9.95 0.18
N LEU A 100 6.41 10.11 -1.10
CA LEU A 100 5.44 10.28 -2.18
C LEU A 100 4.46 9.10 -2.26
N VAL A 101 4.96 7.86 -2.19
CA VAL A 101 4.10 6.67 -2.24
C VAL A 101 3.17 6.64 -1.03
N LEU A 102 3.64 6.96 0.19
CA LEU A 102 2.78 7.04 1.36
C LEU A 102 1.68 8.10 1.20
N ASP A 103 2.01 9.31 0.75
CA ASP A 103 1.04 10.38 0.51
C ASP A 103 -0.03 9.95 -0.50
N LEU A 104 0.39 9.26 -1.57
CA LEU A 104 -0.51 8.71 -2.56
C LEU A 104 -1.41 7.60 -2.01
N ILE A 105 -0.92 6.77 -1.09
CA ILE A 105 -1.73 5.76 -0.40
C ILE A 105 -2.78 6.43 0.48
N GLN A 106 -2.39 7.45 1.24
CA GLN A 106 -3.28 8.19 2.14
C GLN A 106 -4.42 8.85 1.35
N VAL A 107 -4.10 9.56 0.26
CA VAL A 107 -5.11 10.27 -0.55
C VAL A 107 -6.03 9.30 -1.30
N ARG A 108 -5.49 8.21 -1.87
CA ARG A 108 -6.29 7.20 -2.58
C ARG A 108 -7.23 6.46 -1.63
N SER A 109 -6.70 5.97 -0.51
CA SER A 109 -7.52 5.27 0.49
C SER A 109 -8.63 6.17 1.01
N TRP A 110 -8.36 7.46 1.28
CA TRP A 110 -9.38 8.42 1.67
C TRP A 110 -10.48 8.57 0.62
N HIS A 111 -10.11 8.85 -0.64
CA HIS A 111 -11.08 8.98 -1.72
C HIS A 111 -11.92 7.71 -1.92
N TRP A 112 -11.28 6.53 -1.87
CA TRP A 112 -11.96 5.26 -2.08
C TRP A 112 -12.90 4.89 -0.92
N ILE A 113 -12.51 5.16 0.32
CA ILE A 113 -13.38 4.96 1.49
C ILE A 113 -14.56 5.93 1.42
N LYS A 114 -14.30 7.22 1.15
CA LYS A 114 -15.35 8.24 1.03
C LYS A 114 -16.34 7.94 -0.09
N ALA A 115 -15.87 7.46 -1.24
CA ALA A 115 -16.74 7.06 -2.35
C ALA A 115 -17.59 5.82 -2.03
N LYS A 116 -17.06 4.87 -1.26
CA LYS A 116 -17.78 3.65 -0.84
C LYS A 116 -18.76 3.90 0.30
N ARG A 117 -18.59 4.98 1.08
CA ARG A 117 -19.29 5.18 2.35
C ARG A 117 -19.84 6.58 2.48
N VAL A 118 -21.15 6.68 2.33
CA VAL A 118 -21.90 7.94 2.46
C VAL A 118 -21.70 8.60 3.84
N ASN A 119 -21.51 7.79 4.90
CA ASN A 119 -21.34 8.28 6.27
C ASN A 119 -19.89 8.63 6.64
N PHE A 120 -18.92 8.39 5.74
CA PHE A 120 -17.52 8.76 6.00
C PHE A 120 -17.31 10.25 5.72
N GLN A 121 -17.48 11.07 6.75
CA GLN A 121 -17.44 12.53 6.66
C GLN A 121 -16.07 13.12 7.04
N ASN A 122 -15.13 12.31 7.54
CA ASN A 122 -13.81 12.78 7.93
C ASN A 122 -13.08 13.44 6.74
N SER A 123 -12.48 14.60 7.01
CA SER A 123 -11.61 15.30 6.09
C SER A 123 -10.34 14.49 5.79
N PHE A 124 -9.66 14.83 4.71
CA PHE A 124 -8.37 14.23 4.40
C PHE A 124 -7.33 14.50 5.50
N TYR A 125 -7.40 15.67 6.14
CA TYR A 125 -6.52 16.03 7.24
C TYR A 125 -6.71 15.09 8.45
N GLU A 126 -7.95 14.86 8.88
CA GLU A 126 -8.24 13.95 9.99
C GLU A 126 -7.82 12.52 9.66
N TRP A 127 -8.07 12.08 8.42
CA TRP A 127 -7.64 10.76 7.94
C TRP A 127 -6.12 10.59 8.01
N LYS A 128 -5.38 11.59 7.56
CA LYS A 128 -3.91 11.58 7.60
C LYS A 128 -3.38 11.62 9.04
N LEU A 129 -4.02 12.38 9.93
CA LEU A 129 -3.59 12.54 11.32
C LEU A 129 -3.92 11.33 12.21
N SER A 130 -5.12 10.78 12.09
CA SER A 130 -5.61 9.71 12.95
C SER A 130 -6.57 8.77 12.18
N PRO A 131 -6.03 7.86 11.35
CA PRO A 131 -6.86 7.02 10.50
C PRO A 131 -7.72 6.06 11.32
N LEU A 132 -7.21 5.51 12.44
CA LEU A 132 -8.00 4.64 13.31
C LEU A 132 -9.22 5.36 13.92
N ALA A 133 -9.08 6.61 14.36
CA ALA A 133 -10.21 7.37 14.88
C ALA A 133 -11.28 7.62 13.80
N CYS A 134 -10.87 7.86 12.56
CA CYS A 134 -11.79 7.97 11.42
C CYS A 134 -12.49 6.64 11.09
N LEU A 135 -11.82 5.52 11.34
CA LEU A 135 -12.42 4.19 11.21
C LEU A 135 -13.34 3.85 12.38
N ASP A 136 -13.17 4.46 13.56
CA ASP A 136 -14.05 4.29 14.72
C ASP A 136 -15.43 4.94 14.53
N SER A 137 -15.53 5.94 13.64
CA SER A 137 -16.81 6.55 13.24
C SER A 137 -17.58 5.79 12.15
N LEU A 138 -17.11 4.60 11.74
CA LEU A 138 -17.70 3.76 10.67
C LEU A 138 -18.62 2.65 11.16
#